data_AF-A0AAV1NG21-F1
#
_entry.id   AF-A0AAV1NG21-F1
#
_cell.length_a   1.000
_cell.length_b   1.000
_cell.length_c   1.000
_cell.angle_alpha   90.00
_cell.angle_beta   90.00
_cell.angle_gamma   90.00
#
_symmetry.space_group_name_H-M   'P 1'
#
loop_
_entity.id
_entity.type
_entity.pdbx_description
1 polymer ?
#
loop_
_entity_poly.entity_id
_entity_poly.type
_entity_poly.pdbx_seq_one_letter_code
_entity_poly.pdbx_strand_id
1 'polypeptide(L)'
;MARPGVCVKLSSIWRVFLLMRTVVDFALPQETYAPHSIRTEGHLTLGGLFPVHARGADGTPCGDLKKENGIQRLEAMMYALDQINQDEQLLPNITLGARVLDTCSRDTYALEQSLTFVQALITKDTSDVRCTNGEPPVFVKPEKVVGVIGASASSVSIMVANILRLFQASLRACAIVLWFKNSVFINVQASGY
;
A
#
# COMPACT_ATOMS: atom_id res chain seq x y z
N MET A 1 -11.59 -26.49 -63.18
CA MET A 1 -11.09 -27.11 -61.93
C MET A 1 -11.07 -26.05 -60.84
N ALA A 2 -12.12 -25.98 -60.02
CA ALA A 2 -12.19 -25.09 -58.87
C ALA A 2 -11.77 -25.87 -57.61
N ARG A 3 -10.82 -25.33 -56.82
CA ARG A 3 -10.39 -25.91 -55.54
C ARG A 3 -11.47 -25.65 -54.48
N PRO A 4 -11.84 -26.62 -53.63
CA PRO A 4 -12.83 -26.40 -52.58
C PRO A 4 -12.20 -25.58 -51.43
N GLY A 5 -12.83 -24.46 -51.10
CA GLY A 5 -12.56 -23.69 -49.89
C GLY A 5 -13.08 -24.43 -48.67
N VAL A 6 -12.28 -24.48 -47.60
CA VAL A 6 -12.68 -25.08 -46.32
C VAL A 6 -13.68 -24.16 -45.64
N CYS A 7 -14.92 -24.64 -45.47
CA CYS A 7 -15.98 -23.94 -44.76
C CYS A 7 -15.88 -24.26 -43.26
N VAL A 8 -15.28 -23.36 -42.47
CA VAL A 8 -15.15 -23.55 -41.02
C VAL A 8 -16.47 -23.16 -40.35
N LYS A 9 -17.11 -24.11 -39.66
CA LYS A 9 -18.39 -23.93 -38.94
C LYS A 9 -18.29 -22.79 -37.93
N LEU A 10 -19.17 -21.80 -38.05
CA LEU A 10 -19.30 -20.61 -37.18
C LEU A 10 -19.41 -20.94 -35.68
N SER A 11 -19.97 -22.11 -35.33
CA SER A 11 -20.07 -22.60 -33.94
C SER A 11 -18.71 -22.86 -33.28
N SER A 12 -17.69 -23.25 -34.05
CA SER A 12 -16.35 -23.50 -33.52
C SER A 12 -15.65 -22.20 -33.12
N ILE A 13 -15.94 -21.09 -33.81
CA ILE A 13 -15.35 -19.77 -33.52
C ILE A 13 -15.88 -19.24 -32.18
N TRP A 14 -17.17 -19.41 -31.90
CA TRP A 14 -17.76 -19.00 -30.62
C TRP A 14 -17.19 -19.77 -29.42
N ARG A 15 -16.91 -21.07 -29.60
CA ARG A 15 -16.25 -21.90 -28.58
C ARG A 15 -14.81 -21.47 -28.33
N VAL A 16 -14.07 -21.13 -29.38
CA VAL A 16 -12.71 -20.61 -29.26
C VAL A 16 -12.71 -19.22 -28.61
N PHE A 17 -13.66 -18.34 -28.95
CA PHE A 17 -13.80 -17.04 -28.30
C PHE A 17 -14.15 -17.15 -26.81
N LEU A 18 -15.04 -18.08 -26.44
CA LEU A 18 -15.35 -18.40 -25.04
C LEU A 18 -14.12 -18.91 -24.30
N LEU A 19 -13.37 -19.85 -24.90
CA LEU A 19 -12.14 -20.38 -24.33
C LEU A 19 -11.07 -19.30 -24.17
N MET A 20 -10.87 -18.44 -25.18
CA MET A 20 -9.92 -17.34 -25.11
C MET A 20 -10.32 -16.31 -24.04
N ARG A 21 -11.61 -16.01 -23.86
CA ARG A 21 -12.08 -15.18 -22.73
C ARG A 21 -11.71 -15.78 -21.38
N THR A 22 -11.97 -17.07 -21.18
CA THR A 22 -11.63 -17.75 -19.91
C THR A 22 -10.13 -17.80 -19.63
N VAL A 23 -9.29 -17.85 -20.66
CA VAL A 23 -7.83 -17.83 -20.51
C VAL A 23 -7.32 -16.43 -20.18
N VAL A 24 -7.95 -15.37 -20.72
CA VAL A 24 -7.59 -13.97 -20.43
C VAL A 24 -7.96 -13.58 -18.99
N ASP A 25 -9.10 -14.05 -18.46
CA ASP A 25 -9.49 -13.79 -17.07
C ASP A 25 -8.54 -14.46 -16.05
N PHE A 26 -7.93 -15.60 -16.40
CA PHE A 26 -6.96 -16.30 -15.55
C PHE A 26 -5.56 -15.69 -15.60
N ALA A 27 -5.25 -14.92 -16.65
CA ALA A 27 -3.95 -14.29 -16.88
C ALA A 27 -3.87 -12.86 -16.34
N LEU A 28 -4.93 -12.31 -15.75
CA LEU A 28 -4.79 -11.12 -14.93
C LEU A 28 -3.93 -11.48 -13.70
N PRO A 29 -2.81 -10.80 -13.47
CA PRO A 29 -2.06 -10.95 -12.23
C PRO A 29 -3.05 -10.74 -11.09
N GLN A 30 -3.21 -11.76 -10.24
CA GLN A 30 -3.81 -11.56 -8.95
C GLN A 30 -2.88 -10.60 -8.22
N GLU A 31 -3.25 -9.31 -8.22
CA GLU A 31 -2.74 -8.35 -7.24
C GLU A 31 -2.74 -9.09 -5.91
N THR A 32 -1.55 -9.27 -5.32
CA THR A 32 -1.40 -9.91 -4.02
C THR A 32 -2.20 -9.06 -3.03
N TYR A 33 -3.46 -9.43 -2.86
CA TYR A 33 -4.41 -8.78 -1.98
C TYR A 33 -3.90 -8.99 -0.56
N ALA A 34 -3.09 -8.05 -0.08
CA ALA A 34 -2.78 -7.93 1.33
C ALA A 34 -4.10 -7.52 2.01
N PRO A 35 -4.80 -8.43 2.71
CA PRO A 35 -6.22 -8.26 3.04
C PRO A 35 -6.48 -7.16 4.09
N HIS A 36 -5.46 -6.40 4.47
CA HIS A 36 -5.47 -5.36 5.50
C HIS A 36 -4.76 -4.08 5.06
N SER A 37 -4.59 -3.87 3.75
CA SER A 37 -3.97 -2.65 3.21
C SER A 37 -4.78 -2.02 2.09
N ILE A 38 -4.84 -0.69 2.08
CA ILE A 38 -5.40 0.12 1.00
C ILE A 38 -4.22 0.83 0.32
N ARG A 39 -4.22 0.83 -1.01
CA ARG A 39 -3.17 1.48 -1.81
C ARG A 39 -3.80 2.41 -2.83
N THR A 40 -3.25 3.62 -2.91
CA THR A 40 -3.60 4.65 -3.89
C THR A 40 -2.32 5.13 -4.54
N GLU A 41 -2.27 5.09 -5.87
CA GLU A 41 -1.09 5.48 -6.64
C GLU A 41 -0.87 6.99 -6.62
N GLY A 42 0.39 7.41 -6.61
CA GLY A 42 0.78 8.80 -6.72
C GLY A 42 2.29 8.95 -6.95
N HIS A 43 2.73 10.16 -7.25
CA HIS A 43 4.16 10.47 -7.38
C HIS A 43 4.90 10.30 -6.05
N LEU A 44 4.25 10.60 -4.94
CA LEU A 44 4.76 10.41 -3.58
C LEU A 44 3.73 9.64 -2.75
N THR A 45 4.17 8.64 -1.98
CA THR A 45 3.25 7.83 -1.17
C THR A 45 3.39 8.14 0.32
N LEU A 46 2.26 8.47 0.96
CA LEU A 46 2.15 8.56 2.42
C LEU A 46 1.69 7.24 3.04
N GLY A 47 2.36 6.80 4.10
CA GLY A 47 1.94 5.66 4.90
C GLY A 47 0.85 6.08 5.89
N GLY A 48 -0.13 5.22 6.13
CA GLY A 48 -1.16 5.42 7.15
C GLY A 48 -1.30 4.21 8.07
N LEU A 49 -1.44 4.43 9.37
CA LEU A 49 -1.73 3.39 10.36
C LEU A 49 -3.02 3.72 11.12
N PHE A 50 -4.08 2.96 10.90
CA PHE A 50 -5.37 3.19 11.54
C PHE A 50 -5.92 1.93 12.21
N PRO A 51 -6.65 2.04 13.34
CA PRO A 51 -7.32 0.90 13.96
C PRO A 51 -8.69 0.70 13.31
N VAL A 52 -8.71 0.22 12.06
CA VAL A 52 -9.95 -0.02 11.29
C VAL A 52 -10.75 -1.15 11.95
N HIS A 53 -10.07 -2.20 12.40
CA HIS A 53 -10.68 -3.27 13.18
C HIS A 53 -10.34 -3.21 14.68
N ALA A 54 -11.24 -3.78 15.47
CA ALA A 54 -11.00 -4.12 16.87
C ALA A 54 -10.03 -5.31 16.97
N ARG A 55 -9.59 -5.58 18.20
CA ARG A 55 -8.80 -6.77 18.49
C ARG A 55 -9.67 -8.01 18.31
N GLY A 56 -9.20 -8.96 17.51
CA GLY A 56 -9.88 -10.24 17.32
C GLY A 56 -9.91 -11.09 18.60
N ALA A 57 -10.94 -11.93 18.73
CA ALA A 57 -11.00 -12.95 19.77
C ALA A 57 -10.18 -14.18 19.36
N ASP A 58 -9.56 -14.84 20.34
CA ASP A 58 -8.96 -16.19 20.29
C ASP A 58 -8.45 -16.64 18.92
N GLY A 59 -7.23 -16.24 18.57
CA GLY A 59 -6.50 -16.70 17.38
C GLY A 59 -6.78 -15.92 16.10
N THR A 60 -7.83 -15.09 16.04
CA THR A 60 -8.07 -14.21 14.89
C THR A 60 -7.22 -12.92 14.99
N PRO A 61 -6.58 -12.46 13.89
CA PRO A 61 -5.75 -11.26 13.92
C PRO A 61 -6.56 -10.00 14.23
N CYS A 62 -7.74 -9.88 13.63
CA CYS A 62 -8.61 -8.70 13.65
C CYS A 62 -10.05 -9.09 13.99
N GLY A 63 -10.76 -8.22 14.70
CA GLY A 63 -12.17 -8.39 15.10
C GLY A 63 -13.10 -7.46 14.33
N ASP A 64 -14.14 -6.95 14.98
CA ASP A 64 -15.17 -6.12 14.33
C ASP A 64 -14.65 -4.76 13.83
N LEU A 65 -15.32 -4.21 12.81
CA LEU A 65 -15.02 -2.89 12.25
C LEU A 65 -15.37 -1.74 13.22
N LYS A 66 -14.44 -0.81 13.40
CA LYS A 66 -14.59 0.40 14.23
C LYS A 66 -14.97 1.60 13.35
N LYS A 67 -16.24 1.98 13.36
CA LYS A 67 -16.75 3.10 12.54
C LYS A 67 -16.14 4.45 12.94
N GLU A 68 -16.25 4.84 14.21
CA GLU A 68 -15.84 6.18 14.68
C GLU A 68 -14.32 6.34 14.80
N ASN A 69 -13.64 5.43 15.46
CA ASN A 69 -12.19 5.57 15.72
C ASN A 69 -11.29 4.91 14.67
N GLY A 70 -11.86 4.18 13.72
CA GLY A 70 -11.15 3.50 12.63
C GLY A 70 -11.47 4.14 11.29
N ILE A 71 -12.64 3.81 10.75
CA ILE A 71 -13.08 4.23 9.41
C ILE A 71 -13.14 5.75 9.26
N GLN A 72 -13.67 6.49 10.25
CA GLN A 72 -13.75 7.95 10.17
C GLN A 72 -12.37 8.61 10.03
N ARG A 73 -11.34 8.07 10.68
CA ARG A 73 -9.98 8.60 10.63
C ARG A 73 -9.26 8.23 9.33
N LEU A 74 -9.50 7.00 8.85
CA LEU A 74 -9.06 6.56 7.54
C LEU A 74 -9.63 7.48 6.45
N GLU A 75 -10.95 7.73 6.50
CA GLU A 75 -11.63 8.58 5.54
C GLU A 75 -11.18 10.04 5.64
N ALA A 76 -10.93 10.54 6.85
CA ALA A 76 -10.36 11.88 7.02
C ALA A 76 -8.99 12.04 6.36
N MET A 77 -8.14 11.01 6.39
CA MET A 77 -6.86 11.03 5.69
C MET A 77 -7.06 11.01 4.17
N MET A 78 -7.92 10.14 3.65
CA MET A 78 -8.21 10.04 2.21
C MET A 78 -8.81 11.36 1.68
N TYR A 79 -9.77 11.92 2.41
CA TYR A 79 -10.35 13.22 2.09
C TYR A 79 -9.29 14.33 2.08
N ALA A 80 -8.39 14.37 3.08
CA ALA A 80 -7.32 15.36 3.11
C ALA A 80 -6.36 15.23 1.92
N LEU A 81 -6.03 14.01 1.49
CA LEU A 81 -5.23 13.76 0.29
C LEU A 81 -5.92 14.29 -0.96
N ASP A 82 -7.22 14.03 -1.10
CA ASP A 82 -8.00 14.53 -2.23
C ASP A 82 -8.02 16.06 -2.26
N GLN A 83 -8.20 16.72 -1.11
CA GLN A 83 -8.15 18.17 -1.01
C GLN A 83 -6.77 18.73 -1.41
N ILE A 84 -5.68 18.09 -0.97
CA ILE A 84 -4.32 18.52 -1.33
C ILE A 84 -4.07 18.31 -2.83
N ASN A 85 -4.48 17.18 -3.39
CA ASN A 85 -4.30 16.87 -4.81
C ASN A 85 -5.15 17.76 -5.74
N GLN A 86 -6.22 18.37 -5.23
CA GLN A 86 -7.05 19.34 -5.96
C GLN A 86 -6.51 20.77 -5.90
N ASP A 87 -5.63 21.10 -4.94
CA ASP A 87 -5.07 22.43 -4.76
C ASP A 87 -3.71 22.58 -5.47
N GLU A 88 -3.73 23.25 -6.63
CA GLU A 88 -2.53 23.52 -7.43
C GLU A 88 -1.51 24.47 -6.73
N GLN A 89 -1.90 25.17 -5.66
CA GLN A 89 -1.02 26.07 -4.93
C GLN A 89 -0.11 25.34 -3.94
N LEU A 90 -0.54 24.18 -3.41
CA LEU A 90 0.21 23.43 -2.39
C LEU A 90 1.28 22.53 -3.02
N LEU A 91 0.91 21.74 -4.04
CA LEU A 91 1.80 20.77 -4.69
C LEU A 91 1.62 20.79 -6.21
N PRO A 92 2.20 21.78 -6.93
CA PRO A 92 2.07 21.85 -8.37
C PRO A 92 2.76 20.65 -9.03
N ASN A 93 2.05 19.97 -9.94
CA ASN A 93 2.52 18.82 -10.74
C ASN A 93 2.93 17.57 -9.94
N ILE A 94 2.53 17.44 -8.68
CA ILE A 94 2.81 16.26 -7.86
C ILE A 94 1.50 15.72 -7.29
N THR A 95 1.26 14.42 -7.44
CA THR A 95 0.12 13.74 -6.83
C THR A 95 0.57 12.94 -5.61
N LEU A 96 -0.14 13.08 -4.51
CA LEU A 96 0.04 12.28 -3.31
C LEU A 96 -0.80 11.00 -3.42
N GLY A 97 -0.11 9.86 -3.34
CA GLY A 97 -0.68 8.55 -3.11
C GLY A 97 -0.66 8.18 -1.63
N ALA A 98 -1.25 7.05 -1.30
CA ALA A 98 -1.29 6.56 0.06
C ALA A 98 -1.22 5.04 0.14
N ARG A 99 -0.53 4.55 1.18
CA ARG A 99 -0.50 3.15 1.57
C ARG A 99 -0.95 3.04 3.02
N VAL A 100 -2.20 2.65 3.22
CA VAL A 100 -2.81 2.57 4.54
C VAL A 100 -2.86 1.14 5.01
N LEU A 101 -2.45 0.89 6.25
CA LEU A 101 -2.43 -0.41 6.89
C LEU A 101 -3.34 -0.41 8.12
N ASP A 102 -4.09 -1.49 8.30
CA ASP A 102 -4.85 -1.70 9.52
C ASP A 102 -3.96 -2.21 10.66
N THR A 103 -4.16 -1.64 11.84
CA THR A 103 -3.46 -2.01 13.07
C THR A 103 -4.24 -3.02 13.92
N CYS A 104 -5.51 -3.28 13.59
CA CYS A 104 -6.40 -4.20 14.31
C CYS A 104 -6.44 -3.99 15.83
N SER A 105 -6.17 -2.75 16.27
CA SER A 105 -6.02 -2.38 17.68
C SER A 105 -5.04 -3.27 18.47
N ARG A 106 -3.98 -3.77 17.81
CA ARG A 106 -2.95 -4.66 18.39
C ARG A 106 -1.54 -4.15 18.09
N ASP A 107 -0.79 -3.85 19.13
CA ASP A 107 0.53 -3.21 18.98
C ASP A 107 1.55 -4.07 18.23
N THR A 108 1.62 -5.38 18.52
CA THR A 108 2.56 -6.30 17.85
C THR A 108 2.24 -6.43 16.35
N TYR A 109 0.95 -6.52 16.02
CA TYR A 109 0.49 -6.59 14.64
C TYR A 109 0.78 -5.29 13.90
N ALA A 110 0.48 -4.14 14.52
CA ALA A 110 0.78 -2.83 13.96
C ALA A 110 2.28 -2.64 13.69
N LEU A 111 3.14 -3.15 14.59
CA LEU A 111 4.58 -3.14 14.40
C LEU A 111 5.00 -3.95 13.17
N GLU A 112 4.52 -5.18 13.04
CA GLU A 112 4.76 -6.04 11.87
C GLU A 112 4.31 -5.35 10.56
N GLN A 113 3.13 -4.73 10.58
CA GLN A 113 2.64 -3.97 9.43
C GLN A 113 3.54 -2.78 9.10
N SER A 114 3.99 -2.02 10.11
CA SER A 114 4.86 -0.85 9.90
C SER A 114 6.22 -1.21 9.29
N LEU A 115 6.73 -2.43 9.53
CA LEU A 115 7.98 -2.89 8.92
C LEU A 115 7.86 -3.02 7.38
N THR A 116 6.65 -3.22 6.86
CA THR A 116 6.42 -3.26 5.41
C THR A 116 6.67 -1.91 4.73
N PHE A 117 6.60 -0.78 5.47
CA PHE A 117 6.96 0.54 4.92
C PHE A 117 8.47 0.69 4.70
N VAL A 118 9.29 0.08 5.56
CA VAL A 118 10.75 0.16 5.44
C VAL A 118 11.33 -0.93 4.55
N GLN A 119 10.58 -1.98 4.24
CA GLN A 119 11.02 -3.03 3.32
C GLN A 119 11.43 -2.47 1.95
N ALA A 120 10.84 -1.34 1.54
CA ALA A 120 11.22 -0.64 0.32
C ALA A 120 12.57 0.09 0.37
N LEU A 121 13.05 0.40 1.58
CA LEU A 121 14.30 1.13 1.83
C LEU A 121 15.50 0.20 1.94
N ILE A 122 15.27 -1.09 2.15
CA ILE A 122 16.32 -2.10 2.17
C ILE A 122 16.71 -2.36 0.71
N THR A 123 17.81 -1.76 0.27
CA THR A 123 18.44 -2.08 -1.02
C THR A 123 18.71 -3.57 -1.04
N LYS A 124 17.94 -4.32 -1.84
CA LYS A 124 18.39 -5.65 -2.21
C LYS A 124 19.54 -5.45 -3.18
N ASP A 125 20.74 -5.88 -2.82
CA ASP A 125 21.84 -5.99 -3.78
C ASP A 125 21.45 -7.05 -4.80
N THR A 126 20.91 -6.61 -5.93
CA THR A 126 20.42 -7.47 -7.01
C THR A 126 21.51 -7.83 -8.02
N SER A 127 22.77 -7.47 -7.73
CA SER A 127 23.92 -7.71 -8.61
C SER A 127 24.21 -9.20 -8.84
N ASP A 128 23.70 -10.08 -7.97
CA ASP A 128 23.96 -11.53 -8.00
C ASP A 128 22.74 -12.39 -8.41
N VAL A 129 21.59 -11.77 -8.70
CA VAL A 129 20.37 -12.50 -9.07
C VAL A 129 20.26 -12.58 -10.59
N ARG A 130 20.56 -13.75 -11.15
CA ARG A 130 20.31 -14.05 -12.57
C ARG A 130 19.18 -15.05 -12.69
N CYS A 131 18.20 -14.74 -13.54
CA CYS A 131 17.18 -15.72 -13.92
C CYS A 131 17.85 -16.88 -14.67
N THR A 132 17.33 -18.09 -14.53
CA THR A 132 17.80 -19.30 -15.25
C THR A 132 17.86 -19.11 -16.77
N ASN A 133 17.11 -18.15 -17.29
CA ASN A 133 16.96 -17.86 -18.71
C ASN A 133 17.92 -16.77 -19.20
N GLY A 134 18.78 -16.22 -18.34
CA GLY A 134 19.72 -15.14 -18.68
C GLY A 134 19.08 -13.75 -18.84
N GLU A 135 17.75 -13.64 -18.72
CA GLU A 135 17.02 -12.37 -18.73
C GLU A 135 17.27 -11.56 -17.45
N PRO A 136 17.22 -10.22 -17.53
CA PRO A 136 17.29 -9.38 -16.35
C PRO A 136 16.07 -9.66 -15.45
N PRO A 137 16.27 -9.88 -14.14
CA PRO A 137 15.17 -10.04 -13.21
C PRO A 137 14.25 -8.81 -13.21
N VAL A 138 12.94 -9.03 -13.39
CA VAL A 138 11.92 -7.99 -13.25
C VAL A 138 11.71 -7.75 -11.76
N PHE A 139 12.41 -6.78 -11.20
CA PHE A 139 12.15 -6.31 -9.84
C PHE A 139 11.06 -5.25 -9.87
N VAL A 140 9.90 -5.56 -9.30
CA VAL A 140 8.92 -4.52 -8.94
C VAL A 140 9.58 -3.68 -7.85
N LYS A 141 9.93 -2.43 -8.19
CA LYS A 141 10.53 -1.53 -7.21
C LYS A 141 9.52 -1.33 -6.08
N PRO A 142 9.88 -1.66 -4.83
CA PRO A 142 8.96 -1.48 -3.72
C PRO A 142 8.67 0.01 -3.54
N GLU A 143 7.41 0.33 -3.26
CA GLU A 143 6.93 1.70 -3.13
C GLU A 143 7.60 2.38 -1.94
N LYS A 144 8.23 3.52 -2.20
CA LYS A 144 8.91 4.29 -1.16
C LYS A 144 7.90 5.19 -0.45
N VAL A 145 7.63 4.88 0.81
CA VAL A 145 6.84 5.74 1.69
C VAL A 145 7.69 6.90 2.19
N VAL A 146 7.23 8.14 2.00
CA VAL A 146 7.98 9.35 2.39
C VAL A 146 7.72 9.80 3.83
N GLY A 147 6.58 9.41 4.41
CA GLY A 147 6.20 9.72 5.79
C GLY A 147 5.04 8.83 6.22
N VAL A 148 4.81 8.70 7.53
CA VAL A 148 3.77 7.83 8.09
C VAL A 148 2.85 8.62 9.02
N ILE A 149 1.56 8.62 8.73
CA ILE A 149 0.50 9.24 9.53
C ILE A 149 -0.11 8.20 10.47
N GLY A 150 -0.33 8.56 11.74
CA GLY A 150 -0.77 7.64 12.80
C GLY A 150 0.41 7.02 13.55
N ALA A 151 0.26 5.89 14.23
CA ALA A 151 -0.94 5.15 14.61
C ALA A 151 -1.75 5.82 15.74
N SER A 152 -2.94 5.28 16.03
CA SER A 152 -3.84 5.79 17.07
C SER A 152 -3.39 5.53 18.53
N ALA A 153 -2.50 4.56 18.77
CA ALA A 153 -2.14 4.10 20.13
C ALA A 153 -0.69 4.44 20.49
N SER A 154 -0.47 5.27 21.53
CA SER A 154 0.84 5.92 21.85
C SER A 154 2.06 5.00 21.74
N SER A 155 1.92 3.77 22.20
CA SER A 155 2.93 2.72 22.11
C SER A 155 3.39 2.45 20.68
N VAL A 156 2.43 2.26 19.76
CA VAL A 156 2.69 1.88 18.37
C VAL A 156 3.52 2.93 17.66
N SER A 157 3.10 4.20 17.64
CA SER A 157 3.86 5.17 16.85
C SER A 157 5.16 5.61 17.51
N ILE A 158 5.34 5.41 18.82
CA ILE A 158 6.69 5.47 19.44
C ILE A 158 7.58 4.37 18.84
N MET A 159 7.09 3.14 18.73
CA MET A 159 7.84 2.03 18.11
C MET A 159 8.15 2.32 16.64
N VAL A 160 7.17 2.78 15.87
CA VAL A 160 7.33 3.11 14.45
C VAL A 160 8.34 4.24 14.26
N ALA A 161 8.26 5.33 15.05
CA ALA A 161 9.22 6.43 14.99
C ALA A 161 10.65 5.94 15.28
N ASN A 162 10.81 5.05 16.26
CA ASN A 162 12.11 4.48 16.62
C ASN A 162 12.73 3.58 15.53
N ILE A 163 11.91 3.00 14.65
CA ILE A 163 12.38 2.24 13.48
C ILE A 163 12.69 3.18 12.32
N LEU A 164 11.76 4.09 11.99
CA LEU A 164 11.92 5.00 10.86
C LEU A 164 13.14 5.92 11.00
N ARG A 165 13.51 6.31 12.23
CA ARG A 165 14.73 7.09 12.49
C ARG A 165 16.02 6.35 12.07
N LEU A 166 16.04 5.01 12.10
CA LEU A 166 17.22 4.25 11.67
C LEU A 166 17.46 4.37 10.16
N PHE A 167 16.41 4.68 9.39
CA PHE A 167 16.46 4.82 7.95
C PHE A 167 16.45 6.29 7.48
N GLN A 168 16.46 7.26 8.41
CA GLN A 168 16.47 8.70 8.10
C GLN A 168 17.70 9.17 7.32
N ALA A 169 18.84 8.47 7.40
CA ALA A 169 20.02 8.82 6.59
C ALA A 169 19.76 8.72 5.06
N SER A 170 18.74 7.96 4.63
CA SER A 170 18.32 7.80 3.22
C SER A 170 17.00 8.53 2.89
N LEU A 171 16.20 8.85 3.91
CA LEU A 171 14.99 9.65 3.79
C LEU A 171 15.35 11.13 4.02
N ARG A 172 15.64 11.86 2.95
CA ARG A 172 15.58 13.34 2.96
C ARG A 172 14.17 13.90 3.22
N ALA A 173 13.20 13.03 3.53
CA ALA A 173 11.86 13.41 3.93
C ALA A 173 11.80 13.43 5.46
N CYS A 174 11.32 14.54 6.01
CA CYS A 174 11.01 14.65 7.43
C CYS A 174 10.06 13.49 7.80
N ALA A 175 10.49 12.60 8.71
CA ALA A 175 9.63 11.53 9.20
C ALA A 175 8.56 12.16 10.12
N ILE A 176 7.52 12.73 9.51
CA ILE A 176 6.43 13.35 10.25
C ILE A 176 5.51 12.23 10.72
N VAL A 177 5.69 11.78 11.96
CA VAL A 177 4.72 10.91 12.62
C VAL A 177 3.63 11.79 13.22
N LEU A 178 2.54 12.02 12.47
CA LEU A 178 1.39 12.78 12.97
C LEU A 178 0.55 11.92 13.91
N TRP A 179 0.43 12.38 15.16
CA TRP A 179 -0.39 11.77 16.20
C TRP A 179 -1.77 12.41 16.30
N PHE A 180 -2.83 11.60 16.18
CA PHE A 180 -4.20 11.99 16.56
C PHE A 180 -4.51 11.48 17.98
N LYS A 181 -4.38 12.32 19.00
CA LYS A 181 -4.92 12.04 20.34
C LYS A 181 -5.89 13.16 20.74
N ASN A 182 -7.16 12.79 20.98
CA ASN A 182 -8.24 13.65 21.50
C ASN A 182 -8.45 14.99 20.77
N SER A 183 -8.67 14.98 19.45
CA SER A 183 -9.03 16.18 18.67
C SER A 183 -8.02 17.34 18.70
N VAL A 184 -6.80 17.10 19.17
CA VAL A 184 -5.71 18.09 19.19
C VAL A 184 -4.52 17.51 18.42
N PHE A 185 -4.07 18.25 17.42
CA PHE A 185 -2.77 18.03 16.77
C PHE A 185 -1.68 18.17 17.83
N ILE A 186 -1.11 17.06 18.32
CA ILE A 186 0.02 17.11 19.24
C ILE A 186 1.24 16.51 18.57
N ASN A 187 2.18 17.42 18.29
CA ASN A 187 3.59 17.22 17.91
C ASN A 187 3.89 16.63 16.52
N VAL A 188 4.27 17.51 15.60
CA VAL A 188 5.21 17.20 14.53
C VAL A 188 6.58 17.05 15.18
N GLN A 189 7.05 15.82 15.41
CA GLN A 189 8.44 15.63 15.80
C GLN A 189 9.32 15.70 14.55
N ALA A 190 9.51 16.92 14.05
CA ALA A 190 10.55 17.20 13.07
C ALA A 190 11.89 17.10 13.80
N SER A 191 12.51 15.92 13.76
CA SER A 191 13.91 15.80 14.17
C SER A 191 14.78 16.38 13.07
N GLY A 192 14.89 17.71 13.07
CA GLY A 192 15.87 18.44 12.26
C GLY A 192 17.23 18.44 12.97
N TYR A 193 18.24 17.99 12.25
CA TYR A 193 19.62 18.44 12.39
C TYR A 193 20.14 18.76 10.99
#